data_AF-A0A8S2M392-F1
#
_entry.id   AF-A0A8S2M392-F1
#
_cell.length_a   1.000
_cell.length_b   1.000
_cell.length_c   1.000
_cell.angle_alpha   90.00
_cell.angle_beta   90.00
_cell.angle_gamma   90.00
#
_symmetry.space_group_name_H-M   'P 1'
#
loop_
_entity.id
_entity.type
_entity.pdbx_description
1 polymer ?
#
loop_
_entity_poly.entity_id
_entity_poly.type
_entity_poly.pdbx_seq_one_letter_code
_entity_poly.pdbx_strand_id
1 'polypeptide(L)'
;MPNETSSNNMPYVTLPVSHQSVNLYYELHGSGHIKVLFIMGLRTEGQAWKYQTDVFREKLNYQCVSYDNRGCGRSSSPFTLEYTTVQMAKDALELIDHLGWSQCHVVGISMGGMIALEFALLAHRRILSLTLMATHAGGLLGQAPWTGIYHIMQSLIIRNDDQLVKNALQMLYGQKTLSDPVKHQFFYDYHHERYKTRVPLALTGIFGHIFAVQRHYISYADLLKIRYSNFPCLVMVGTEDRLVRETNSYMFQRTLGCRLVKLEHAGHDLGGECAEQVNQELLAFFESNNVKDDVEHISTGYTAEVQALELCCQHRTHCFIYNLVGFIKGLFLGLLLYCALTTGLTNNELMGIHLCTRCMVLIGCLNGLHRSIVCVFNAYRARRFVRKNRLILERAVNHGGAETTLPSRFKNGIPKGCGFEFPIVSLSFTVCLIGLAWWTRQYD
;
A
#
# COMPACT_ATOMS: atom_id res chain seq x y z
N MET A 1 -53.14 -7.65 0.62
CA MET A 1 -51.75 -8.14 0.73
C MET A 1 -51.27 -8.58 -0.65
N PRO A 2 -50.27 -7.93 -1.23
CA PRO A 2 -49.39 -8.54 -2.21
C PRO A 2 -48.05 -8.91 -1.54
N ASN A 3 -47.54 -10.09 -1.90
CA ASN A 3 -46.32 -10.70 -1.39
C ASN A 3 -45.08 -9.87 -1.75
N GLU A 4 -44.42 -9.28 -0.76
CA GLU A 4 -43.01 -8.88 -0.85
C GLU A 4 -42.15 -10.03 -0.36
N THR A 5 -41.52 -10.74 -1.30
CA THR A 5 -40.31 -11.51 -1.01
C THR A 5 -39.12 -10.55 -1.03
N SER A 6 -39.03 -9.69 -0.01
CA SER A 6 -37.77 -9.03 0.34
C SER A 6 -36.89 -10.08 1.03
N SER A 7 -36.03 -10.75 0.26
CA SER A 7 -34.92 -11.47 0.88
C SER A 7 -34.05 -10.43 1.60
N ASN A 8 -33.99 -10.55 2.92
CA ASN A 8 -33.15 -9.79 3.83
C ASN A 8 -31.67 -9.87 3.41
N ASN A 9 -31.22 -9.05 2.47
CA ASN A 9 -29.79 -8.74 2.30
C ASN A 9 -29.44 -7.69 3.35
N MET A 10 -29.16 -8.16 4.56
CA MET A 10 -28.56 -7.32 5.60
C MET A 10 -27.26 -6.73 5.04
N PRO A 11 -27.06 -5.40 5.04
CA PRO A 11 -25.90 -4.77 4.40
C PRO A 11 -24.62 -4.91 5.26
N TYR A 12 -24.53 -6.01 6.01
CA TYR A 12 -23.45 -6.29 6.94
C TYR A 12 -23.05 -7.75 6.83
N VAL A 13 -21.74 -8.00 6.81
CA VAL A 13 -21.17 -9.33 7.05
C VAL A 13 -20.41 -9.31 8.37
N THR A 14 -20.69 -10.27 9.25
CA THR A 14 -19.94 -10.46 10.50
C THR A 14 -18.80 -11.43 10.26
N LEU A 15 -17.57 -10.92 10.36
CA LEU A 15 -16.35 -11.66 10.14
C LEU A 15 -15.78 -12.19 11.46
N PRO A 16 -15.54 -13.50 11.60
CA PRO A 16 -14.95 -14.08 12.80
C PRO A 16 -13.43 -13.85 12.80
N VAL A 17 -12.95 -12.83 13.52
CA VAL A 17 -11.51 -12.65 13.78
C VAL A 17 -11.15 -13.29 15.11
N SER A 18 -9.93 -13.83 15.24
CA SER A 18 -9.47 -14.66 16.37
C SER A 18 -9.65 -14.06 17.77
N HIS A 19 -9.89 -12.76 17.89
CA HIS A 19 -10.06 -12.06 19.17
C HIS A 19 -11.32 -11.16 19.26
N GLN A 20 -11.93 -10.75 18.15
CA GLN A 20 -13.19 -9.98 18.15
C GLN A 20 -13.85 -10.03 16.75
N SER A 21 -15.16 -10.28 16.67
CA SER A 21 -15.86 -10.22 15.39
C SER A 21 -15.90 -8.78 14.83
N VAL A 22 -15.71 -8.64 13.52
CA VAL A 22 -15.75 -7.36 12.81
C VAL A 22 -16.96 -7.37 11.88
N ASN A 23 -17.89 -6.43 12.06
CA ASN A 23 -18.98 -6.25 11.10
C ASN A 23 -18.52 -5.33 9.99
N LEU A 24 -18.46 -5.83 8.76
CA LEU A 24 -18.22 -5.01 7.58
C LEU A 24 -19.53 -4.61 6.93
N TYR A 25 -19.71 -3.31 6.74
CA TYR A 25 -20.79 -2.76 5.93
C TYR A 25 -20.44 -2.86 4.44
N TYR A 26 -21.38 -3.32 3.62
CA TYR A 26 -21.21 -3.39 2.17
C TYR A 26 -22.49 -3.03 1.40
N GLU A 27 -22.31 -2.59 0.16
CA GLU A 27 -23.38 -2.31 -0.79
C GLU A 27 -23.15 -3.12 -2.07
N LEU A 28 -24.18 -3.88 -2.48
CA LEU A 28 -24.21 -4.57 -3.76
C LEU A 28 -24.93 -3.71 -4.81
N HIS A 29 -24.36 -3.66 -6.01
CA HIS A 29 -24.89 -2.91 -7.12
C HIS A 29 -24.95 -3.80 -8.37
N GLY A 30 -26.12 -3.90 -8.99
CA GLY A 30 -26.35 -4.84 -10.11
C GLY A 30 -26.53 -6.29 -9.65
N SER A 31 -26.77 -7.19 -10.61
CA SER A 31 -27.07 -8.61 -10.36
C SER A 31 -26.43 -9.54 -11.40
N GLY A 32 -25.53 -9.03 -12.24
CA GLY A 32 -24.92 -9.80 -13.31
C GLY A 32 -23.86 -10.81 -12.84
N HIS A 33 -23.36 -11.62 -13.77
CA HIS A 33 -22.41 -12.70 -13.49
C HIS A 33 -20.95 -12.23 -13.38
N ILE A 34 -20.59 -11.11 -13.99
CA ILE A 34 -19.25 -10.50 -13.86
C ILE A 34 -19.16 -9.80 -12.52
N LYS A 35 -18.24 -10.25 -11.67
CA LYS A 35 -18.10 -9.77 -10.29
C LYS A 35 -16.99 -8.74 -10.17
N VAL A 36 -17.26 -7.62 -9.50
CA VAL A 36 -16.27 -6.54 -9.29
C VAL A 36 -16.22 -6.15 -7.82
N LEU A 37 -15.04 -6.26 -7.22
CA LEU A 37 -14.73 -5.84 -5.85
C LEU A 37 -14.03 -4.49 -5.88
N PHE A 38 -14.67 -3.48 -5.32
CA PHE A 38 -14.12 -2.14 -5.17
C PHE A 38 -13.60 -1.90 -3.74
N ILE A 39 -12.32 -1.54 -3.61
CA ILE A 39 -11.64 -1.34 -2.33
C ILE A 39 -11.21 0.12 -2.18
N MET A 40 -11.79 0.81 -1.20
CA MET A 40 -11.60 2.24 -1.01
C MET A 40 -10.30 2.60 -0.27
N GLY A 41 -9.86 3.85 -0.44
CA GLY A 41 -8.69 4.44 0.20
C GLY A 41 -8.87 4.82 1.67
N LEU A 42 -7.83 5.46 2.19
CA LEU A 42 -7.70 5.82 3.60
C LEU A 42 -8.87 6.72 4.08
N ARG A 43 -9.54 6.28 5.15
CA ARG A 43 -10.61 7.04 5.85
C ARG A 43 -11.76 7.47 4.94
N THR A 44 -12.03 6.70 3.89
CA THR A 44 -13.14 6.96 2.96
C THR A 44 -14.04 5.75 2.88
N GLU A 45 -15.34 6.02 2.93
CA GLU A 45 -16.43 5.07 2.82
C GLU A 45 -16.49 4.46 1.42
N GLY A 46 -16.94 3.20 1.31
CA GLY A 46 -17.14 2.51 0.05
C GLY A 46 -18.06 3.28 -0.91
N GLN A 47 -18.99 4.07 -0.36
CA GLN A 47 -19.89 4.93 -1.12
C GLN A 47 -19.18 5.92 -2.06
N ALA A 48 -17.91 6.30 -1.82
CA ALA A 48 -17.22 7.17 -2.77
C ALA A 48 -16.90 6.49 -4.12
N TRP A 49 -17.12 5.16 -4.25
CA TRP A 49 -17.15 4.45 -5.54
C TRP A 49 -18.43 4.69 -6.34
N LYS A 50 -19.38 5.52 -5.87
CA LYS A 50 -20.68 5.75 -6.51
C LYS A 50 -20.59 6.10 -8.00
N TYR A 51 -19.62 6.92 -8.40
CA TYR A 51 -19.41 7.28 -9.81
C TYR A 51 -19.08 6.08 -10.71
N GLN A 52 -18.51 5.02 -10.15
CA GLN A 52 -18.26 3.76 -10.85
C GLN A 52 -19.48 2.85 -10.70
N THR A 53 -19.95 2.61 -9.46
CA THR A 53 -21.01 1.62 -9.20
C THR A 53 -22.34 1.98 -9.86
N ASP A 54 -22.65 3.26 -10.04
CA ASP A 54 -23.84 3.72 -10.79
C ASP A 54 -23.75 3.37 -12.28
N VAL A 55 -22.56 3.41 -12.89
CA VAL A 55 -22.40 2.99 -14.29
C VAL A 55 -22.47 1.48 -14.42
N PHE A 56 -21.80 0.74 -13.52
CA PHE A 56 -21.77 -0.72 -13.60
C PHE A 56 -23.13 -1.36 -13.28
N ARG A 57 -23.94 -0.79 -12.36
CA ARG A 57 -25.27 -1.35 -12.03
C ARG A 57 -26.26 -1.27 -13.18
N GLU A 58 -26.09 -0.34 -14.10
CA GLU A 58 -26.92 -0.20 -15.30
C GLU A 58 -26.55 -1.25 -16.37
N LYS A 59 -25.36 -1.85 -16.27
CA LYS A 59 -24.90 -2.91 -17.17
C LYS A 59 -25.35 -4.28 -16.64
N LEU A 60 -26.26 -4.93 -17.36
CA LEU A 60 -26.89 -6.21 -16.97
C LEU A 60 -25.91 -7.34 -16.62
N ASN A 61 -24.68 -7.32 -17.15
CA ASN A 61 -23.69 -8.36 -16.93
C ASN A 61 -22.88 -8.21 -15.65
N TYR A 62 -22.94 -7.06 -14.95
CA TYR A 62 -22.11 -6.77 -13.80
C TYR A 62 -22.85 -6.86 -12.46
N GLN A 63 -22.15 -7.34 -11.45
CA GLN A 63 -22.48 -7.18 -10.05
C GLN A 63 -21.24 -6.66 -9.31
N CYS A 64 -21.37 -5.49 -8.71
CA CYS A 64 -20.30 -4.82 -8.01
C CYS A 64 -20.56 -4.84 -6.50
N VAL A 65 -19.51 -4.96 -5.71
CA VAL A 65 -19.55 -4.73 -4.27
C VAL A 65 -18.58 -3.60 -3.94
N SER A 66 -19.09 -2.61 -3.21
CA SER A 66 -18.28 -1.63 -2.49
C SER A 66 -18.53 -1.82 -1.00
N TYR A 67 -17.53 -1.59 -0.17
CA TYR A 67 -17.65 -1.81 1.27
C TYR A 67 -16.82 -0.80 2.05
N ASP A 68 -17.18 -0.61 3.31
CA ASP A 68 -16.42 0.20 4.24
C ASP A 68 -15.33 -0.67 4.87
N ASN A 69 -14.06 -0.29 4.71
CA ASN A 69 -12.96 -0.97 5.40
C ASN A 69 -13.17 -0.91 6.93
N ARG A 70 -12.65 -1.90 7.67
CA ARG A 70 -12.65 -1.86 9.15
C ARG A 70 -12.12 -0.51 9.65
N GLY A 71 -12.77 0.10 10.64
CA GLY A 71 -12.40 1.42 11.15
C GLY A 71 -12.86 2.61 10.31
N CYS A 72 -13.75 2.40 9.34
CA CYS A 72 -14.30 3.46 8.52
C CYS A 72 -15.80 3.29 8.29
N GLY A 73 -16.48 4.41 8.07
CA GLY A 73 -17.90 4.44 7.73
C GLY A 73 -18.75 3.67 8.74
N ARG A 74 -19.57 2.75 8.23
CA ARG A 74 -20.54 1.94 8.97
C ARG A 74 -19.93 0.62 9.48
N SER A 75 -18.69 0.31 9.11
CA SER A 75 -17.97 -0.89 9.57
C SER A 75 -17.44 -0.74 10.99
N SER A 76 -17.27 -1.87 11.68
CA SER A 76 -16.71 -1.89 13.04
C SER A 76 -15.32 -1.27 13.10
N SER A 77 -15.04 -0.56 14.20
CA SER A 77 -13.74 0.07 14.48
C SER A 77 -13.12 -0.49 15.78
N PRO A 78 -12.78 -1.80 15.81
CA PRO A 78 -12.28 -2.46 17.03
C PRO A 78 -11.00 -1.79 17.55
N PHE A 79 -10.81 -1.84 18.87
CA PHE A 79 -9.57 -1.40 19.52
C PHE A 79 -8.53 -2.52 19.42
N THR A 80 -7.78 -2.56 18.32
CA THR A 80 -6.84 -3.64 18.01
C THR A 80 -5.62 -3.12 17.23
N LEU A 81 -4.52 -3.87 17.26
CA LEU A 81 -3.33 -3.63 16.44
C LEU A 81 -3.47 -4.20 15.01
N GLU A 82 -4.58 -4.90 14.73
CA GLU A 82 -4.86 -5.60 13.48
C GLU A 82 -5.22 -4.68 12.31
N TYR A 83 -5.05 -3.36 12.43
CA TYR A 83 -5.12 -2.45 11.28
C TYR A 83 -3.86 -2.59 10.42
N THR A 84 -3.88 -3.59 9.55
CA THR A 84 -2.85 -3.85 8.54
C THR A 84 -3.51 -4.06 7.18
N THR A 85 -2.80 -3.76 6.10
CA THR A 85 -3.28 -4.02 4.73
C THR A 85 -3.52 -5.52 4.50
N VAL A 86 -2.70 -6.38 5.10
CA VAL A 86 -2.88 -7.84 5.08
C VAL A 86 -4.21 -8.23 5.70
N GLN A 87 -4.54 -7.69 6.88
CA GLN A 87 -5.80 -8.03 7.54
C GLN A 87 -7.00 -7.50 6.76
N MET A 88 -6.95 -6.26 6.26
CA MET A 88 -8.02 -5.73 5.42
C MET A 88 -8.21 -6.53 4.12
N ALA A 89 -7.15 -7.12 3.58
CA ALA A 89 -7.25 -8.01 2.42
C ALA A 89 -7.92 -9.35 2.77
N LYS A 90 -7.69 -9.88 3.98
CA LYS A 90 -8.44 -11.04 4.48
C LYS A 90 -9.92 -10.71 4.63
N ASP A 91 -10.24 -9.52 5.13
CA ASP A 91 -11.64 -9.13 5.27
C ASP A 91 -12.34 -9.03 3.92
N ALA A 92 -11.65 -8.51 2.91
CA ALA A 92 -12.14 -8.46 1.54
C ALA A 92 -12.35 -9.87 0.96
N LEU A 93 -11.48 -10.83 1.29
CA LEU A 93 -11.62 -12.24 0.91
C LEU A 93 -12.84 -12.87 1.58
N GLU A 94 -13.00 -12.68 2.88
CA GLU A 94 -14.14 -13.20 3.62
C GLU A 94 -15.46 -12.56 3.15
N LEU A 95 -15.45 -11.29 2.75
CA LEU A 95 -16.60 -10.64 2.12
C LEU A 95 -16.99 -11.33 0.80
N ILE A 96 -16.05 -11.58 -0.10
CA ILE A 96 -16.40 -12.25 -1.37
C ILE A 96 -16.78 -13.73 -1.16
N ASP A 97 -16.26 -14.39 -0.12
CA ASP A 97 -16.69 -15.73 0.29
C ASP A 97 -18.14 -15.71 0.79
N HIS A 98 -18.49 -14.73 1.63
CA HIS A 98 -19.86 -14.52 2.10
C HIS A 98 -20.84 -14.29 0.95
N LEU A 99 -20.41 -13.55 -0.07
CA LEU A 99 -21.20 -13.29 -1.28
C LEU A 99 -21.24 -14.49 -2.25
N GLY A 100 -20.50 -15.56 -1.99
CA GLY A 100 -20.43 -16.74 -2.83
C GLY A 100 -19.70 -16.52 -4.16
N TRP A 101 -18.81 -15.52 -4.24
CA TRP A 101 -18.11 -15.19 -5.48
C TRP A 101 -16.83 -16.01 -5.64
N SER A 102 -16.78 -16.91 -6.60
CA SER A 102 -15.58 -17.73 -6.86
C SER A 102 -14.39 -16.90 -7.38
N GLN A 103 -14.64 -15.94 -8.27
CA GLN A 103 -13.64 -15.01 -8.78
C GLN A 103 -14.25 -13.62 -9.03
N CYS A 104 -13.44 -12.57 -9.00
CA CYS A 104 -13.87 -11.22 -9.31
C CYS A 104 -12.74 -10.37 -9.90
N HIS A 105 -13.08 -9.28 -10.57
CA HIS A 105 -12.17 -8.18 -10.82
C HIS A 105 -11.96 -7.41 -9.53
N VAL A 106 -10.71 -7.09 -9.20
CA VAL A 106 -10.36 -6.35 -7.99
C VAL A 106 -9.86 -4.97 -8.38
N VAL A 107 -10.49 -3.93 -7.85
CA VAL A 107 -10.14 -2.52 -8.09
C VAL A 107 -9.85 -1.85 -6.76
N GLY A 108 -8.64 -1.33 -6.60
CA GLY A 108 -8.23 -0.64 -5.38
C GLY A 108 -7.62 0.73 -5.65
N ILE A 109 -8.05 1.74 -4.89
CA ILE A 109 -7.47 3.10 -4.94
C ILE A 109 -6.71 3.43 -3.65
N SER A 110 -5.53 4.03 -3.77
CA SER A 110 -4.75 4.50 -2.61
C SER A 110 -4.46 3.35 -1.63
N MET A 111 -4.82 3.47 -0.35
CA MET A 111 -4.78 2.36 0.61
C MET A 111 -5.52 1.11 0.10
N GLY A 112 -6.63 1.27 -0.62
CA GLY A 112 -7.34 0.16 -1.24
C GLY A 112 -6.53 -0.57 -2.30
N GLY A 113 -5.64 0.12 -3.01
CA GLY A 113 -4.68 -0.50 -3.92
C GLY A 113 -3.61 -1.31 -3.17
N MET A 114 -3.21 -0.86 -1.98
CA MET A 114 -2.31 -1.62 -1.09
C MET A 114 -2.96 -2.91 -0.60
N ILE A 115 -4.24 -2.81 -0.20
CA ILE A 115 -5.07 -3.96 0.17
C ILE A 115 -5.23 -4.91 -1.02
N ALA A 116 -5.45 -4.39 -2.24
CA ALA A 116 -5.58 -5.21 -3.45
C ALA A 116 -4.29 -5.97 -3.79
N LEU A 117 -3.10 -5.40 -3.54
CA LEU A 117 -1.82 -6.10 -3.68
C LEU A 117 -1.69 -7.25 -2.68
N GLU A 118 -2.06 -7.03 -1.42
CA GLU A 118 -2.07 -8.09 -0.40
C GLU A 118 -3.08 -9.18 -0.76
N PHE A 119 -4.26 -8.80 -1.24
CA PHE A 119 -5.29 -9.71 -1.71
C PHE A 119 -4.77 -10.59 -2.86
N ALA A 120 -4.03 -10.01 -3.80
CA ALA A 120 -3.36 -10.76 -4.87
C ALA A 120 -2.36 -11.79 -4.37
N LEU A 121 -1.58 -11.47 -3.34
CA LEU A 121 -0.65 -12.43 -2.73
C LEU A 121 -1.36 -13.53 -1.94
N LEU A 122 -2.44 -13.17 -1.24
CA LEU A 122 -3.21 -14.10 -0.42
C LEU A 122 -4.05 -15.06 -1.26
N ALA A 123 -4.66 -14.56 -2.34
CA ALA A 123 -5.75 -15.25 -3.02
C ALA A 123 -5.76 -15.05 -4.55
N HIS A 124 -4.59 -15.09 -5.21
CA HIS A 124 -4.46 -14.88 -6.66
C HIS A 124 -5.46 -15.65 -7.53
N ARG A 125 -5.84 -16.87 -7.15
CA ARG A 125 -6.82 -17.69 -7.89
C ARG A 125 -8.23 -17.11 -7.92
N ARG A 126 -8.53 -16.18 -7.01
CA ARG A 126 -9.81 -15.48 -6.88
C ARG A 126 -9.90 -14.21 -7.73
N ILE A 127 -8.83 -13.88 -8.47
CA ILE A 127 -8.74 -12.65 -9.26
C ILE A 127 -8.90 -12.94 -10.75
N LEU A 128 -9.85 -12.25 -11.38
CA LEU A 128 -9.99 -12.18 -12.85
C LEU A 128 -9.05 -11.13 -13.43
N SER A 129 -9.02 -9.94 -12.85
CA SER A 129 -8.02 -8.91 -13.14
C SER A 129 -7.79 -8.00 -11.93
N LEU A 130 -6.64 -7.32 -11.90
CA LEU A 130 -6.25 -6.41 -10.82
C LEU A 130 -6.07 -4.99 -11.35
N THR A 131 -6.81 -4.02 -10.79
CA THR A 131 -6.63 -2.59 -11.10
C THR A 131 -6.10 -1.84 -9.88
N LEU A 132 -4.96 -1.16 -10.07
CA LEU A 132 -4.27 -0.37 -9.04
C LEU A 132 -4.34 1.11 -9.39
N MET A 133 -5.05 1.89 -8.60
CA MET A 133 -5.28 3.31 -8.82
C MET A 133 -4.56 4.14 -7.75
N ALA A 134 -3.74 5.11 -8.15
CA ALA A 134 -3.12 6.08 -7.23
C ALA A 134 -2.53 5.45 -5.94
N THR A 135 -1.74 4.37 -6.08
CA THR A 135 -1.27 3.54 -4.95
C THR A 135 0.23 3.26 -5.02
N HIS A 136 0.79 2.59 -4.01
CA HIS A 136 2.21 2.27 -3.89
C HIS A 136 2.47 0.94 -3.19
N ALA A 137 3.64 0.33 -3.45
CA ALA A 137 4.09 -0.90 -2.76
C ALA A 137 4.74 -0.64 -1.40
N GLY A 138 4.80 0.62 -0.93
CA GLY A 138 5.48 0.99 0.30
C GLY A 138 6.97 1.28 0.11
N GLY A 139 7.73 1.24 1.21
CA GLY A 139 9.17 1.54 1.20
C GLY A 139 9.48 2.99 0.83
N LEU A 140 10.67 3.25 0.27
CA LEU A 140 11.12 4.62 -0.07
C LEU A 140 10.21 5.30 -1.11
N LEU A 141 9.68 4.53 -2.07
CA LEU A 141 8.78 5.04 -3.11
C LEU A 141 7.36 5.28 -2.58
N GLY A 142 6.95 4.54 -1.55
CA GLY A 142 5.67 4.74 -0.86
C GLY A 142 5.63 5.91 0.11
N GLN A 143 6.70 6.70 0.22
CA GLN A 143 6.65 7.92 1.02
C GLN A 143 5.80 8.97 0.32
N ALA A 144 4.68 9.33 0.98
CA ALA A 144 3.82 10.42 0.53
C ALA A 144 4.66 11.71 0.36
N PRO A 145 4.39 12.52 -0.68
CA PRO A 145 4.97 13.85 -0.80
C PRO A 145 4.69 14.70 0.46
N TRP A 146 5.58 15.66 0.75
CA TRP A 146 5.40 16.57 1.89
C TRP A 146 4.07 17.32 1.85
N THR A 147 3.60 17.69 0.66
CA THR A 147 2.28 18.28 0.42
C THR A 147 1.16 17.36 0.90
N GLY A 148 1.22 16.07 0.57
CA GLY A 148 0.27 15.07 1.03
C GLY A 148 0.29 14.88 2.54
N ILE A 149 1.48 14.77 3.14
CA ILE A 149 1.63 14.68 4.60
C ILE A 149 1.03 15.90 5.29
N TYR A 150 1.31 17.10 4.78
CA TYR A 150 0.75 18.35 5.31
C TYR A 150 -0.78 18.32 5.32
N HIS A 151 -1.43 18.01 4.20
CA HIS A 151 -2.89 17.99 4.11
C HIS A 151 -3.53 16.88 4.97
N ILE A 152 -2.88 15.72 5.09
CA ILE A 152 -3.33 14.66 6.00
C ILE A 152 -3.31 15.16 7.44
N MET A 153 -2.20 15.78 7.88
CA MET A 153 -2.07 16.29 9.25
C MET A 153 -3.04 17.43 9.53
N GLN A 154 -3.21 18.37 8.59
CA GLN A 154 -4.22 19.42 8.69
C GLN A 154 -5.64 18.85 8.86
N SER A 155 -5.97 17.78 8.14
CA SER A 155 -7.29 17.13 8.26
C SER A 155 -7.59 16.50 9.63
N LEU A 156 -6.58 16.34 10.49
CA LEU A 156 -6.74 15.86 11.87
C LEU A 156 -6.99 16.99 12.87
N ILE A 157 -6.59 18.21 12.51
CA ILE A 157 -6.59 19.38 13.42
C ILE A 157 -7.77 20.30 13.10
N ILE A 158 -8.11 20.46 11.82
CA ILE A 158 -9.21 21.31 11.37
C ILE A 158 -10.54 20.81 11.96
N ARG A 159 -11.28 21.72 12.60
CA ARG A 159 -12.62 21.47 13.16
C ARG A 159 -13.75 22.17 12.41
N ASN A 160 -13.40 23.08 11.49
CA ASN A 160 -14.35 23.84 10.69
C ASN A 160 -14.56 23.11 9.35
N ASP A 161 -15.83 22.86 9.00
CA ASP A 161 -16.17 22.08 7.80
C ASP A 161 -15.71 22.76 6.50
N ASP A 162 -15.91 24.07 6.35
CA ASP A 162 -15.45 24.81 5.15
C ASP A 162 -13.93 24.71 4.97
N GLN A 163 -13.16 24.89 6.05
CA GLN A 163 -11.71 24.75 6.00
C GLN A 163 -11.28 23.30 5.73
N LEU A 164 -12.05 22.32 6.22
CA LEU A 164 -11.79 20.90 5.98
C LEU A 164 -12.05 20.53 4.51
N VAL A 165 -13.14 21.05 3.93
CA VAL A 165 -13.45 20.92 2.50
C VAL A 165 -12.36 21.56 1.66
N LYS A 166 -11.97 22.80 1.94
CA LYS A 166 -10.87 23.48 1.22
C LYS A 166 -9.57 22.68 1.28
N ASN A 167 -9.24 22.13 2.45
CA ASN A 167 -8.09 21.24 2.59
C ASN A 167 -8.24 19.95 1.75
N ALA A 168 -9.42 19.33 1.75
CA ALA A 168 -9.71 18.16 0.94
C ALA A 168 -9.58 18.44 -0.56
N LEU A 169 -10.08 19.58 -1.03
CA LEU A 169 -9.98 19.98 -2.42
C LEU A 169 -8.53 20.06 -2.90
N GLN A 170 -7.69 20.80 -2.14
CA GLN A 170 -6.27 20.94 -2.44
C GLN A 170 -5.50 19.61 -2.37
N MET A 171 -5.92 18.73 -1.48
CA MET A 171 -5.31 17.42 -1.31
C MET A 171 -5.66 16.44 -2.44
N LEU A 172 -6.90 16.45 -2.92
CA LEU A 172 -7.47 15.38 -3.73
C LEU A 172 -7.55 15.67 -5.23
N TYR A 173 -7.65 16.93 -5.66
CA TYR A 173 -7.93 17.26 -7.06
C TYR A 173 -6.77 17.96 -7.78
N GLY A 174 -6.67 17.74 -9.08
CA GLY A 174 -5.70 18.41 -9.93
C GLY A 174 -6.03 19.88 -10.19
N GLN A 175 -5.05 20.63 -10.67
CA GLN A 175 -5.15 22.07 -10.90
C GLN A 175 -6.27 22.42 -11.88
N LYS A 176 -6.49 21.60 -12.91
CA LYS A 176 -7.57 21.78 -13.88
C LYS A 176 -8.94 21.85 -13.20
N THR A 177 -9.21 20.94 -12.27
CA THR A 177 -10.45 20.90 -11.48
C THR A 177 -10.50 22.06 -10.49
N LEU A 178 -9.39 22.38 -9.83
CA LEU A 178 -9.33 23.47 -8.86
C LEU A 178 -9.52 24.86 -9.49
N SER A 179 -9.09 25.05 -10.75
CA SER A 179 -9.22 26.31 -11.48
C SER A 179 -10.53 26.49 -12.23
N ASP A 180 -11.28 25.42 -12.46
CA ASP A 180 -12.59 25.45 -13.10
C ASP A 180 -13.66 25.78 -12.05
N PRO A 181 -14.34 26.95 -12.10
CA PRO A 181 -15.28 27.36 -11.06
C PRO A 181 -16.46 26.40 -10.88
N VAL A 182 -16.93 25.77 -11.97
CA VAL A 182 -18.08 24.86 -11.94
C VAL A 182 -17.67 23.55 -11.27
N LYS A 183 -16.53 22.98 -11.68
CA LYS A 183 -16.04 21.73 -11.07
C LYS A 183 -15.59 21.94 -9.63
N HIS A 184 -14.93 23.05 -9.35
CA HIS A 184 -14.52 23.41 -8.00
C HIS A 184 -15.73 23.47 -7.07
N GLN A 185 -16.78 24.20 -7.48
CA GLN A 185 -18.00 24.32 -6.68
C GLN A 185 -18.69 22.97 -6.50
N PHE A 186 -18.79 22.16 -7.56
CA PHE A 186 -19.36 20.82 -7.50
C PHE A 186 -18.66 19.93 -6.45
N PHE A 187 -17.33 19.87 -6.47
CA PHE A 187 -16.59 19.06 -5.50
C PHE A 187 -16.55 19.68 -4.11
N TYR A 188 -16.64 21.01 -4.00
CA TYR A 188 -16.83 21.68 -2.73
C TYR A 188 -18.14 21.22 -2.09
N ASP A 189 -19.26 21.31 -2.81
CA ASP A 189 -20.59 20.92 -2.34
C ASP A 189 -20.63 19.43 -2.00
N TYR A 190 -20.04 18.58 -2.85
CA TYR A 190 -19.91 17.14 -2.61
C TYR A 190 -19.21 16.84 -1.27
N HIS A 191 -18.03 17.41 -1.03
CA HIS A 191 -17.27 17.14 0.20
C HIS A 191 -17.93 17.78 1.43
N HIS A 192 -18.55 18.94 1.26
CA HIS A 192 -19.28 19.61 2.33
C HIS A 192 -20.47 18.75 2.81
N GLU A 193 -21.30 18.27 1.90
CA GLU A 193 -22.41 17.38 2.24
C GLU A 193 -21.90 16.03 2.79
N ARG A 194 -20.83 15.49 2.22
CA ARG A 194 -20.20 14.27 2.73
C ARG A 194 -19.71 14.44 4.17
N TYR A 195 -19.05 15.54 4.51
CA TYR A 195 -18.55 15.75 5.87
C TYR A 195 -19.65 15.98 6.90
N LYS A 196 -20.77 16.56 6.51
CA LYS A 196 -21.96 16.69 7.35
C LYS A 196 -22.68 15.38 7.60
N THR A 197 -22.74 14.51 6.60
CA THR A 197 -23.60 13.30 6.62
C THR A 197 -22.85 12.01 6.90
N ARG A 198 -21.51 12.01 6.79
CA ARG A 198 -20.73 10.80 7.03
C ARG A 198 -20.83 10.31 8.47
N VAL A 199 -20.61 9.01 8.65
CA VAL A 199 -20.41 8.44 9.97
C VAL A 199 -19.10 9.00 10.56
N PRO A 200 -19.13 9.56 11.78
CA PRO A 200 -17.91 10.06 12.43
C PRO A 200 -16.85 8.96 12.54
N LEU A 201 -15.64 9.28 12.09
CA LEU A 201 -14.53 8.33 12.15
C LEU A 201 -14.05 8.16 13.61
N ALA A 202 -14.06 6.93 14.10
CA ALA A 202 -13.48 6.61 15.40
C ALA A 202 -11.95 6.81 15.38
N LEU A 203 -11.38 7.25 16.51
CA LEU A 203 -9.93 7.45 16.64
C LEU A 203 -9.13 6.18 16.34
N THR A 204 -9.66 5.01 16.73
CA THR A 204 -9.05 3.71 16.42
C THR A 204 -8.94 3.47 14.92
N GLY A 205 -9.99 3.79 14.16
CA GLY A 205 -9.99 3.70 12.71
C GLY A 205 -9.08 4.72 12.03
N ILE A 206 -9.07 5.97 12.51
CA ILE A 206 -8.18 7.02 11.99
C ILE A 206 -6.71 6.60 12.12
N PHE A 207 -6.26 6.30 13.33
CA PHE A 207 -4.86 5.94 13.55
C PHE A 207 -4.54 4.54 13.00
N GLY A 208 -5.49 3.62 13.07
CA GLY A 208 -5.38 2.29 12.47
C GLY A 208 -5.05 2.37 10.98
N HIS A 209 -5.83 3.12 10.20
CA HIS A 209 -5.56 3.33 8.78
C HIS A 209 -4.22 4.03 8.52
N ILE A 210 -3.87 5.07 9.29
CA ILE A 210 -2.59 5.77 9.14
C ILE A 210 -1.42 4.79 9.36
N PHE A 211 -1.47 3.97 10.42
CA PHE A 211 -0.44 2.98 10.70
C PHE A 211 -0.44 1.82 9.71
N ALA A 212 -1.60 1.43 9.16
CA ALA A 212 -1.68 0.42 8.12
C ALA A 212 -0.94 0.89 6.86
N VAL A 213 -1.19 2.13 6.41
CA VAL A 213 -0.50 2.72 5.25
C VAL A 213 0.99 2.89 5.52
N GLN A 214 1.38 3.42 6.68
CA GLN A 214 2.80 3.64 7.00
C GLN A 214 3.61 2.34 7.09
N ARG A 215 2.99 1.25 7.56
CA ARG A 215 3.63 -0.06 7.69
C ARG A 215 3.51 -0.94 6.45
N HIS A 216 2.69 -0.54 5.47
CA HIS A 216 2.49 -1.32 4.26
C HIS A 216 3.79 -1.46 3.48
N TYR A 217 4.09 -2.69 3.06
CA TYR A 217 5.24 -2.98 2.24
C TYR A 217 5.06 -4.29 1.46
N ILE A 218 5.10 -4.19 0.14
CA ILE A 218 5.22 -5.33 -0.78
C ILE A 218 6.61 -5.32 -1.37
N SER A 219 7.33 -6.43 -1.22
CA SER A 219 8.68 -6.54 -1.76
C SER A 219 8.67 -6.66 -3.28
N TYR A 220 9.80 -6.35 -3.92
CA TYR A 220 9.96 -6.60 -5.37
C TYR A 220 9.73 -8.08 -5.74
N ALA A 221 10.15 -9.01 -4.88
CA ALA A 221 9.93 -10.44 -5.09
C ALA A 221 8.44 -10.78 -5.05
N ASP A 222 7.67 -10.17 -4.15
CA ASP A 222 6.22 -10.38 -4.07
C ASP A 222 5.48 -9.73 -5.24
N LEU A 223 5.91 -8.57 -5.73
CA LEU A 223 5.39 -8.02 -6.99
C LEU A 223 5.65 -8.96 -8.19
N LEU A 224 6.78 -9.66 -8.22
CA LEU A 224 7.01 -10.69 -9.24
C LEU A 224 6.10 -11.90 -9.07
N LYS A 225 5.75 -12.29 -7.83
CA LYS A 225 4.73 -13.34 -7.61
C LYS A 225 3.39 -12.93 -8.19
N ILE A 226 2.97 -11.67 -7.97
CA ILE A 226 1.74 -11.11 -8.57
C ILE A 226 1.82 -11.17 -10.10
N ARG A 227 2.93 -10.73 -10.70
CA ARG A 227 3.14 -10.80 -12.16
C ARG A 227 2.96 -12.21 -12.72
N TYR A 228 3.50 -13.21 -12.04
CA TYR A 228 3.44 -14.61 -12.49
C TYR A 228 2.19 -15.36 -12.02
N SER A 229 1.19 -14.66 -11.47
CA SER A 229 -0.07 -15.27 -11.01
C SER A 229 -1.15 -15.44 -12.10
N ASN A 230 -0.79 -15.19 -13.37
CA ASN A 230 -1.64 -15.39 -14.55
C ASN A 230 -3.00 -14.65 -14.52
N PHE A 231 -3.03 -13.42 -14.00
CA PHE A 231 -4.13 -12.50 -14.24
C PHE A 231 -3.60 -11.15 -14.76
N PRO A 232 -4.34 -10.48 -15.66
CA PRO A 232 -3.97 -9.18 -16.19
C PRO A 232 -4.06 -8.10 -15.11
N CYS A 233 -3.16 -7.11 -15.21
CA CYS A 233 -3.12 -5.95 -14.34
C CYS A 233 -3.32 -4.65 -15.13
N LEU A 234 -3.91 -3.65 -14.49
CA LEU A 234 -4.06 -2.28 -14.97
C LEU A 234 -3.62 -1.32 -13.88
N VAL A 235 -2.85 -0.30 -14.23
CA VAL A 235 -2.44 0.77 -13.31
C VAL A 235 -2.98 2.09 -13.82
N MET A 236 -3.56 2.89 -12.94
CA MET A 236 -4.01 4.25 -13.25
C MET A 236 -3.40 5.26 -12.28
N VAL A 237 -3.06 6.44 -12.80
CA VAL A 237 -2.44 7.51 -12.01
C VAL A 237 -2.84 8.89 -12.50
N GLY A 238 -3.06 9.81 -11.58
CA GLY A 238 -3.20 11.24 -11.88
C GLY A 238 -1.82 11.90 -11.92
N THR A 239 -1.57 12.74 -12.92
CA THR A 239 -0.26 13.37 -13.09
C THR A 239 0.03 14.47 -12.06
N GLU A 240 -0.99 14.91 -11.33
CA GLU A 240 -0.91 15.95 -10.29
C GLU A 240 -1.29 15.41 -8.90
N ASP A 241 -1.20 14.09 -8.69
CA ASP A 241 -1.44 13.45 -7.40
C ASP A 241 -0.44 13.95 -6.33
N ARG A 242 -0.98 14.57 -5.28
CA ARG A 242 -0.20 15.14 -4.16
C ARG A 242 0.00 14.17 -3.00
N LEU A 243 -0.64 13.01 -3.02
CA LEU A 243 -0.59 11.98 -1.97
C LEU A 243 0.28 10.80 -2.36
N VAL A 244 0.24 10.38 -3.62
CA VAL A 244 1.03 9.26 -4.13
C VAL A 244 1.80 9.69 -5.38
N ARG A 245 3.13 9.52 -5.34
CA ARG A 245 3.99 9.87 -6.46
C ARG A 245 3.72 8.93 -7.64
N GLU A 246 3.62 9.50 -8.84
CA GLU A 246 3.48 8.74 -10.09
C GLU A 246 4.61 7.75 -10.37
N THR A 247 5.78 7.95 -9.74
CA THR A 247 6.91 7.01 -9.79
C THR A 247 6.55 5.61 -9.29
N ASN A 248 5.57 5.49 -8.40
CA ASN A 248 5.03 4.20 -7.96
C ASN A 248 4.33 3.47 -9.10
N SER A 249 3.52 4.18 -9.89
CA SER A 249 2.81 3.62 -11.04
C SER A 249 3.76 3.18 -12.15
N TYR A 250 4.85 3.93 -12.40
CA TYR A 250 5.92 3.46 -13.31
C TYR A 250 6.62 2.20 -12.80
N MET A 251 6.84 2.10 -11.49
CA MET A 251 7.41 0.92 -10.88
C MET A 251 6.49 -0.29 -11.04
N PHE A 252 5.18 -0.13 -10.82
CA PHE A 252 4.20 -1.19 -11.08
C PHE A 252 4.16 -1.57 -12.55
N GLN A 253 4.06 -0.61 -13.47
CA GLN A 253 4.05 -0.87 -14.91
C GLN A 253 5.23 -1.76 -15.33
N ARG A 254 6.45 -1.41 -14.89
CA ARG A 254 7.67 -2.16 -15.22
C ARG A 254 7.72 -3.53 -14.56
N THR A 255 7.39 -3.58 -13.26
CA THR A 255 7.56 -4.79 -12.45
C THR A 255 6.49 -5.82 -12.77
N LEU A 256 5.23 -5.39 -12.87
CA LEU A 256 4.07 -6.23 -13.21
C LEU A 256 3.95 -6.47 -14.72
N GLY A 257 4.58 -5.66 -15.56
CA GLY A 257 4.47 -5.77 -17.02
C GLY A 257 3.09 -5.41 -17.54
N CYS A 258 2.44 -4.42 -16.92
CA CYS A 258 1.03 -4.10 -17.12
C CYS A 258 0.80 -2.79 -17.87
N ARG A 259 -0.44 -2.55 -18.30
CA ARG A 259 -0.85 -1.28 -18.92
C ARG A 259 -0.90 -0.18 -17.86
N LEU A 260 -0.41 1.00 -18.21
CA LEU A 260 -0.47 2.20 -17.39
C LEU A 260 -1.32 3.26 -18.11
N VAL A 261 -2.38 3.73 -17.45
CA VAL A 261 -3.19 4.86 -17.87
C VAL A 261 -2.80 6.07 -17.04
N LYS A 262 -2.45 7.17 -17.71
CA LYS A 262 -2.21 8.45 -17.08
C LYS A 262 -3.41 9.34 -17.31
N LEU A 263 -3.92 9.90 -16.22
CA LEU A 263 -5.02 10.87 -16.23
C LEU A 263 -4.37 12.25 -16.11
N GLU A 264 -4.20 12.89 -17.26
CA GLU A 264 -3.53 14.18 -17.37
C GLU A 264 -4.30 15.26 -16.59
N HIS A 265 -3.57 16.02 -15.77
CA HIS A 265 -4.08 17.05 -14.86
C HIS A 265 -5.03 16.56 -13.76
N ALA A 266 -5.07 15.25 -13.50
CA ALA A 266 -5.85 14.68 -12.41
C ALA A 266 -5.03 14.60 -11.12
N GLY A 267 -5.70 14.77 -9.99
CA GLY A 267 -5.17 14.62 -8.64
C GLY A 267 -5.21 13.17 -8.16
N HIS A 268 -5.55 12.99 -6.88
CA HIS A 268 -5.61 11.69 -6.22
C HIS A 268 -6.98 11.00 -6.35
N ASP A 269 -8.09 11.76 -6.34
CA ASP A 269 -9.44 11.20 -6.43
C ASP A 269 -9.84 10.91 -7.88
N LEU A 270 -9.17 9.92 -8.47
CA LEU A 270 -9.35 9.57 -9.88
C LEU A 270 -10.80 9.16 -10.20
N GLY A 271 -11.45 8.45 -9.27
CA GLY A 271 -12.79 7.92 -9.45
C GLY A 271 -13.87 8.99 -9.52
N GLY A 272 -13.71 10.08 -8.75
CA GLY A 272 -14.57 11.26 -8.85
C GLY A 272 -14.15 12.23 -9.96
N GLU A 273 -12.88 12.63 -9.97
CA GLU A 273 -12.37 13.68 -10.86
C GLU A 273 -12.40 13.31 -12.35
N CYS A 274 -12.11 12.04 -12.64
CA CYS A 274 -12.03 11.49 -14.00
C CYS A 274 -12.99 10.33 -14.20
N ALA A 275 -14.15 10.36 -13.53
CA ALA A 275 -15.14 9.29 -13.49
C ALA A 275 -15.41 8.65 -14.86
N GLU A 276 -15.71 9.46 -15.88
CA GLU A 276 -16.03 8.97 -17.22
C GLU A 276 -14.88 8.18 -17.84
N GLN A 277 -13.67 8.74 -17.84
CA GLN A 277 -12.49 8.08 -18.40
C GLN A 277 -12.12 6.82 -17.60
N VAL A 278 -12.18 6.88 -16.27
CA VAL A 278 -11.94 5.71 -15.41
C VAL A 278 -12.95 4.60 -15.72
N ASN A 279 -14.24 4.93 -15.86
CA ASN A 279 -15.29 3.97 -16.16
C ASN A 279 -15.09 3.31 -17.53
N GLN A 280 -14.75 4.10 -18.55
CA GLN A 280 -14.44 3.58 -19.89
C GLN A 280 -13.26 2.61 -19.86
N GLU A 281 -12.19 2.98 -19.15
CA GLU A 281 -10.98 2.15 -19.04
C GLU A 281 -11.22 0.85 -18.27
N LEU A 282 -12.01 0.91 -17.19
CA LEU A 282 -12.39 -0.28 -16.42
C LEU A 282 -13.28 -1.22 -17.26
N LEU A 283 -14.29 -0.69 -17.94
CA LEU A 283 -15.20 -1.49 -18.78
C LEU A 283 -14.42 -2.21 -19.89
N ALA A 284 -13.60 -1.49 -20.65
CA ALA A 284 -12.78 -2.09 -21.71
C ALA A 284 -11.80 -3.14 -21.15
N PHE A 285 -11.25 -2.89 -19.97
CA PHE A 285 -10.34 -3.82 -19.31
C PHE A 285 -11.05 -5.08 -18.80
N PHE A 286 -12.28 -4.99 -18.29
CA PHE A 286 -13.02 -6.17 -17.84
C PHE A 286 -13.53 -6.99 -19.03
N GLU A 287 -14.10 -6.33 -20.05
CA GLU A 287 -14.58 -7.00 -21.27
C GLU A 287 -13.51 -7.85 -21.94
N SER A 288 -12.27 -7.35 -22.00
CA SER A 288 -11.13 -8.08 -22.57
C SER A 288 -10.62 -9.24 -21.70
N ASN A 289 -11.04 -9.34 -20.44
CA ASN A 289 -10.47 -10.28 -19.45
C ASN A 289 -11.52 -11.05 -18.63
N ASN A 290 -12.77 -11.09 -19.10
CA ASN A 290 -13.87 -11.83 -18.47
C ASN A 290 -13.79 -13.35 -18.69
N VAL A 291 -12.82 -13.84 -19.47
CA VAL A 291 -12.68 -15.26 -19.82
C VAL A 291 -11.40 -15.81 -19.21
N LYS A 292 -11.53 -16.61 -18.14
CA LYS A 292 -10.55 -17.66 -17.86
C LYS A 292 -11.07 -18.93 -18.52
N ASP A 293 -10.72 -19.12 -19.78
CA ASP A 293 -10.75 -20.46 -20.35
C ASP A 293 -9.77 -21.32 -19.54
N ASP A 294 -10.13 -22.58 -19.31
CA ASP A 294 -9.32 -23.63 -18.68
C ASP A 294 -8.05 -23.92 -19.50
N VAL A 295 -7.17 -22.93 -19.66
CA VAL A 295 -5.89 -23.11 -20.34
C VAL A 295 -4.95 -23.75 -19.35
N GLU A 296 -4.61 -25.02 -19.64
CA GLU A 296 -3.60 -25.79 -18.96
C GLU A 296 -2.35 -24.96 -18.64
N HIS A 297 -1.98 -25.01 -17.36
CA HIS A 297 -0.86 -24.29 -16.76
C HIS A 297 0.47 -24.53 -17.50
N ILE A 298 0.93 -23.56 -18.28
CA ILE A 298 2.37 -23.46 -18.61
C ILE A 298 3.06 -22.78 -17.43
N SER A 299 3.42 -23.58 -16.43
CA SER A 299 4.09 -23.18 -15.17
C SER A 299 5.62 -23.05 -15.28
N THR A 300 6.17 -22.77 -16.46
CA THR A 300 7.63 -22.90 -16.68
C THR A 300 8.47 -21.67 -16.31
N GLY A 301 7.84 -20.55 -15.92
CA GLY A 301 8.56 -19.33 -15.48
C GLY A 301 8.65 -19.12 -13.97
N TYR A 302 7.89 -19.88 -13.18
CA TYR A 302 7.58 -19.57 -11.77
C TYR A 302 8.71 -19.90 -10.78
N THR A 303 9.61 -20.83 -11.12
CA THR A 303 10.47 -21.45 -10.10
C THR A 303 11.87 -20.84 -10.00
N ALA A 304 12.63 -20.75 -11.09
CA ALA A 304 14.06 -20.44 -10.97
C ALA A 304 14.39 -19.00 -10.51
N GLU A 305 13.75 -17.98 -11.07
CA GLU A 305 14.06 -16.57 -10.72
C GLU A 305 13.49 -16.18 -9.34
N VAL A 306 12.29 -16.65 -9.00
CA VAL A 306 11.63 -16.34 -7.73
C VAL A 306 12.31 -17.11 -6.59
N GLN A 307 12.62 -18.41 -6.75
CA GLN A 307 13.36 -19.18 -5.74
C GLN A 307 14.78 -18.63 -5.50
N ALA A 308 15.48 -18.22 -6.56
CA ALA A 308 16.80 -17.59 -6.42
C ALA A 308 16.75 -16.25 -5.69
N LEU A 309 15.68 -15.47 -5.88
CA LEU A 309 15.45 -14.21 -5.14
C LEU A 309 15.03 -14.46 -3.69
N GLU A 310 14.21 -15.48 -3.42
CA GLU A 310 13.81 -15.86 -2.05
C GLU A 310 15.01 -16.32 -1.22
N LEU A 311 15.93 -17.11 -1.78
CA LEU A 311 17.20 -17.48 -1.14
C LEU A 311 18.07 -16.25 -0.81
N CYS A 312 18.02 -15.20 -1.63
CA CYS A 312 18.70 -13.92 -1.35
C CYS A 312 17.99 -13.10 -0.26
N CYS A 313 16.66 -13.12 -0.23
CA CYS A 313 15.83 -12.34 0.70
C CYS A 313 15.62 -13.01 2.08
N GLN A 314 15.88 -14.31 2.22
CA GLN A 314 15.76 -15.05 3.49
C GLN A 314 16.70 -14.54 4.60
N HIS A 315 17.67 -13.67 4.28
CA HIS A 315 18.45 -12.92 5.28
C HIS A 315 17.64 -11.71 5.78
N ARG A 316 16.62 -11.97 6.61
CA ARG A 316 15.66 -11.02 7.21
C ARG A 316 16.24 -9.97 8.18
N THR A 317 17.53 -9.65 8.13
CA THR A 317 18.14 -8.60 8.98
C THR A 317 17.83 -7.18 8.49
N HIS A 318 17.41 -6.99 7.23
CA HIS A 318 17.06 -5.67 6.71
C HIS A 318 15.76 -5.09 7.31
N CYS A 319 14.77 -5.93 7.62
CA CYS A 319 13.46 -5.47 8.12
C CYS A 319 13.55 -4.79 9.49
N PHE A 320 14.48 -5.23 10.35
CA PHE A 320 14.64 -4.67 11.68
C PHE A 320 15.19 -3.24 11.65
N ILE A 321 16.13 -2.95 10.75
CA ILE A 321 16.77 -1.63 10.66
C ILE A 321 15.79 -0.58 10.11
N TYR A 322 14.97 -0.92 9.11
CA TYR A 322 14.01 0.04 8.53
C TYR A 322 12.84 0.34 9.47
N ASN A 323 12.33 -0.68 10.18
CA ASN A 323 11.32 -0.48 11.23
C ASN A 323 11.90 0.30 12.42
N LEU A 324 13.17 0.08 12.79
CA LEU A 324 13.84 0.83 13.85
C LEU A 324 14.05 2.30 13.45
N VAL A 325 14.43 2.60 12.21
CA VAL A 325 14.57 3.99 11.72
C VAL A 325 13.21 4.70 11.67
N GLY A 326 12.14 4.01 11.24
CA GLY A 326 10.78 4.55 11.27
C GLY A 326 10.27 4.79 12.70
N PHE A 327 10.53 3.85 13.60
CA PHE A 327 10.18 3.93 15.02
C PHE A 327 10.94 5.06 15.73
N ILE A 328 12.25 5.18 15.52
CA ILE A 328 13.07 6.27 16.07
C ILE A 328 12.60 7.63 15.55
N LYS A 329 12.24 7.74 14.26
CA LYS A 329 11.65 8.97 13.69
C LYS A 329 10.30 9.31 14.33
N GLY A 330 9.45 8.32 14.58
CA GLY A 330 8.15 8.51 15.22
C GLY A 330 8.28 8.97 16.68
N LEU A 331 9.17 8.34 17.46
CA LEU A 331 9.46 8.72 18.84
C LEU A 331 10.06 10.13 18.93
N PHE A 332 10.99 10.48 18.05
CA PHE A 332 11.59 11.82 18.02
C PHE A 332 10.60 12.90 17.60
N LEU A 333 9.73 12.63 16.62
CA LEU A 333 8.67 13.57 16.22
C LEU A 333 7.67 13.78 17.35
N GLY A 334 7.31 12.71 18.08
CA GLY A 334 6.51 12.79 19.29
C GLY A 334 7.15 13.61 20.41
N LEU A 335 8.46 13.43 20.65
CA LEU A 335 9.21 14.22 21.63
C LEU A 335 9.31 15.70 21.23
N LEU A 336 9.55 15.99 19.94
CA LEU A 336 9.63 17.37 19.44
C LEU A 336 8.30 18.09 19.54
N LEU A 337 7.19 17.41 19.25
CA LEU A 337 5.85 17.95 19.48
C LEU A 337 5.57 18.15 20.98
N TYR A 338 5.95 17.21 21.84
CA TYR A 338 5.79 17.36 23.28
C TYR A 338 6.60 18.56 23.82
N CYS A 339 7.87 18.72 23.43
CA CYS A 339 8.68 19.87 23.81
C CYS A 339 8.14 21.19 23.25
N ALA A 340 7.72 21.24 21.98
CA ALA A 340 7.13 22.44 21.39
C ALA A 340 5.82 22.86 22.10
N LEU A 341 5.00 21.88 22.52
CA LEU A 341 3.74 22.12 23.23
C LEU A 341 3.94 22.50 24.70
N THR A 342 5.05 22.11 25.33
CA THR A 342 5.28 22.32 26.78
C THR A 342 6.23 23.46 27.11
N THR A 343 7.11 23.87 26.19
CA THR A 343 8.22 24.80 26.50
C THR A 343 8.22 26.11 25.69
N GLY A 344 7.33 26.30 24.72
CA GLY A 344 7.18 27.58 24.01
C GLY A 344 8.42 28.00 23.18
N LEU A 345 9.13 27.03 22.60
CA LEU A 345 10.35 27.25 21.82
C LEU A 345 10.14 28.19 20.62
N THR A 346 11.16 29.01 20.34
CA THR A 346 11.16 29.94 19.20
C THR A 346 11.54 29.24 17.88
N ASN A 347 11.16 29.84 16.74
CA ASN A 347 11.42 29.27 15.40
C ASN A 347 12.91 28.99 15.12
N ASN A 348 13.83 29.73 15.73
CA ASN A 348 15.28 29.56 15.53
C ASN A 348 15.82 28.33 16.28
N GLU A 349 15.26 27.99 17.44
CA GLU A 349 15.65 26.82 18.24
C GLU A 349 15.16 25.52 17.59
N LEU A 350 13.95 25.53 17.04
CA LEU A 350 13.41 24.45 16.20
C LEU A 350 14.28 24.19 14.96
N MET A 351 14.81 25.26 14.34
CA MET A 351 15.68 25.17 13.17
C MET A 351 17.06 24.55 13.51
N GLY A 352 17.63 24.91 14.67
CA GLY A 352 18.89 24.33 15.15
C GLY A 352 18.78 22.83 15.44
N ILE A 353 17.68 22.41 16.08
CA ILE A 353 17.38 20.99 16.33
C ILE A 353 17.19 20.25 14.99
N HIS A 354 16.46 20.83 14.05
CA HIS A 354 16.22 20.26 12.72
C HIS A 354 17.52 20.07 11.91
N LEU A 355 18.52 20.96 12.06
CA LEU A 355 19.81 20.84 11.40
C LEU A 355 20.65 19.70 12.00
N CYS A 356 20.66 19.58 13.33
CA CYS A 356 21.32 18.49 14.06
C CYS A 356 20.71 17.12 13.71
N THR A 357 19.38 17.02 13.61
CA THR A 357 18.69 15.79 13.20
C THR A 357 19.00 15.41 11.75
N ARG A 358 19.11 16.39 10.83
CA ARG A 358 19.52 16.13 9.44
C ARG A 358 20.93 15.56 9.36
N CYS A 359 21.88 16.07 10.15
CA CYS A 359 23.25 15.56 10.17
C CYS A 359 23.32 14.12 10.70
N MET A 360 22.62 13.80 11.80
CA MET A 360 22.60 12.43 12.34
C MET A 360 21.92 11.44 11.39
N VAL A 361 20.82 11.84 10.73
CA VAL A 361 20.17 11.02 9.71
C VAL A 361 21.05 10.85 8.48
N LEU A 362 21.79 11.88 8.04
CA LEU A 362 22.75 11.76 6.94
C LEU A 362 23.85 10.75 7.26
N ILE A 363 24.42 10.79 8.46
CA ILE A 363 25.47 9.86 8.89
C ILE A 363 24.92 8.41 8.96
N GLY A 364 23.70 8.24 9.47
CA GLY A 364 23.00 6.94 9.45
C GLY A 364 22.70 6.44 8.03
N CYS A 365 22.26 7.33 7.15
CA CYS A 365 21.97 7.03 5.74
C CYS A 365 23.24 6.72 4.94
N LEU A 366 24.36 7.40 5.18
CA LEU A 366 25.65 7.13 4.52
C LEU A 366 26.19 5.74 4.91
N ASN A 367 26.07 5.37 6.18
CA ASN A 367 26.42 4.03 6.64
C ASN A 367 25.48 2.93 6.11
N GLY A 368 24.17 3.24 5.98
CA GLY A 368 23.19 2.36 5.34
C GLY A 368 23.37 2.23 3.83
N LEU A 369 23.79 3.30 3.16
CA LEU A 369 24.08 3.36 1.72
C LEU A 369 25.34 2.54 1.39
N HIS A 370 26.40 2.65 2.20
CA HIS A 370 27.59 1.82 2.06
C HIS A 370 27.26 0.31 2.15
N ARG A 371 26.45 -0.09 3.13
CA ARG A 371 26.00 -1.49 3.27
C ARG A 371 25.08 -1.93 2.13
N SER A 372 24.22 -1.03 1.64
CA SER A 372 23.32 -1.29 0.51
C SER A 372 24.07 -1.41 -0.82
N ILE A 373 25.11 -0.60 -1.05
CA ILE A 373 26.00 -0.70 -2.21
C ILE A 373 26.73 -2.04 -2.21
N VAL A 374 27.26 -2.47 -1.06
CA VAL A 374 27.91 -3.79 -0.91
C VAL A 374 26.92 -4.93 -1.17
N CYS A 375 25.68 -4.84 -0.66
CA CYS A 375 24.63 -5.82 -0.94
C CYS A 375 24.22 -5.85 -2.42
N VAL A 376 24.06 -4.70 -3.07
CA VAL A 376 23.74 -4.60 -4.50
C VAL A 376 24.88 -5.16 -5.36
N PHE A 377 26.14 -4.89 -5.01
CA PHE A 377 27.29 -5.49 -5.67
C PHE A 377 27.34 -7.01 -5.51
N ASN A 378 27.01 -7.53 -4.32
CA ASN A 378 26.94 -8.96 -4.06
C ASN A 378 25.76 -9.62 -4.79
N ALA A 379 24.59 -8.99 -4.83
CA ALA A 379 23.43 -9.44 -5.58
C ALA A 379 23.67 -9.40 -7.10
N TYR A 380 24.39 -8.39 -7.60
CA TYR A 380 24.82 -8.30 -8.99
C TYR A 380 25.82 -9.42 -9.36
N ARG A 381 26.80 -9.69 -8.49
CA ARG A 381 27.73 -10.82 -8.65
C ARG A 381 27.00 -12.16 -8.61
N ALA A 382 26.03 -12.34 -7.72
CA ALA A 382 25.19 -13.53 -7.64
C ALA A 382 24.34 -13.71 -8.91
N ARG A 383 23.68 -12.65 -9.40
CA ARG A 383 22.94 -12.70 -10.68
C ARG A 383 23.81 -13.06 -11.87
N ARG A 384 25.02 -12.48 -11.96
CA ARG A 384 25.98 -12.78 -13.03
C ARG A 384 26.48 -14.22 -12.95
N PHE A 385 26.68 -14.73 -11.73
CA PHE A 385 27.04 -16.12 -11.48
C PHE A 385 25.93 -17.10 -11.88
N VAL A 386 24.68 -16.84 -11.48
CA VAL A 386 23.51 -17.67 -11.86
C VAL A 386 23.29 -17.67 -13.37
N ARG A 387 23.36 -16.51 -14.03
CA ARG A 387 23.26 -16.42 -15.50
C ARG A 387 24.34 -17.22 -16.22
N LYS A 388 25.59 -17.15 -15.75
CA LYS A 388 26.73 -17.84 -16.38
C LYS A 388 26.66 -19.36 -16.19
N ASN A 389 26.00 -19.84 -15.14
CA ASN A 389 25.95 -21.26 -14.77
C ASN A 389 24.54 -21.88 -14.88
N ARG A 390 23.61 -21.20 -15.57
CA ARG A 390 22.18 -21.56 -15.65
C ARG A 390 21.94 -23.02 -16.06
N LEU A 391 22.59 -23.49 -17.12
CA LEU A 391 22.45 -24.86 -17.63
C LEU A 391 22.96 -25.94 -16.67
N ILE A 392 23.93 -25.60 -15.81
CA ILE A 392 24.51 -26.52 -14.81
C ILE A 392 23.61 -26.59 -13.58
N LEU A 393 23.07 -25.44 -13.16
CA LEU A 393 22.10 -25.36 -12.06
C LEU A 393 20.76 -26.02 -12.42
N GLU A 394 20.29 -25.85 -13.65
CA GLU A 394 19.08 -26.53 -14.16
C GLU A 394 19.24 -28.06 -14.19
N ARG A 395 20.44 -28.58 -14.51
CA ARG A 395 20.74 -30.02 -14.43
C ARG A 395 20.85 -30.54 -12.99
N ALA A 396 21.39 -29.74 -12.07
CA ALA A 396 21.52 -30.11 -10.66
C ALA A 396 20.16 -30.17 -9.94
N VAL A 397 19.19 -29.35 -10.36
CA VAL A 397 17.83 -29.33 -9.78
C VAL A 397 16.94 -30.44 -10.35
N ASN A 398 17.13 -30.81 -11.63
CA ASN A 398 16.34 -31.85 -12.28
C ASN A 398 16.73 -33.29 -11.89
N HIS A 399 17.90 -33.51 -11.29
CA HIS A 399 18.30 -34.79 -10.70
C HIS A 399 18.17 -34.74 -9.18
N GLY A 400 16.92 -34.75 -8.69
CA GLY A 400 16.64 -34.89 -7.27
C GLY A 400 17.09 -36.27 -6.75
N GLY A 401 17.87 -36.26 -5.66
CA GLY A 401 18.04 -37.43 -4.78
C GLY A 401 19.28 -38.29 -5.04
N ALA A 402 20.45 -37.80 -4.60
CA ALA A 402 21.52 -38.58 -3.95
C ALA A 402 22.71 -37.65 -3.71
N GLU A 403 23.38 -37.82 -2.58
CA GLU A 403 24.59 -37.09 -2.17
C GLU A 403 25.56 -36.89 -3.33
N THR A 404 25.56 -35.70 -3.92
CA THR A 404 26.60 -35.29 -4.86
C THR A 404 27.27 -34.06 -4.28
N THR A 405 28.43 -34.33 -3.68
CA THR A 405 29.38 -33.31 -3.24
C THR A 405 29.73 -32.41 -4.42
N LEU A 406 29.43 -31.10 -4.30
CA LEU A 406 29.89 -30.07 -5.23
C LEU A 406 31.40 -30.24 -5.48
N PRO A 407 31.87 -30.23 -6.75
CA PRO A 407 33.28 -30.36 -7.07
C PRO A 407 34.12 -29.33 -6.30
N SER A 408 35.29 -29.73 -5.80
CA SER A 408 36.18 -28.91 -4.96
C SER A 408 36.53 -27.53 -5.52
N ARG A 409 36.40 -27.32 -6.85
CA ARG A 409 36.52 -26.02 -7.53
C ARG A 409 35.42 -24.99 -7.17
N PHE A 410 34.26 -25.41 -6.64
CA PHE A 410 33.17 -24.50 -6.25
C PHE A 410 33.29 -23.94 -4.83
N LYS A 411 33.99 -24.62 -3.91
CA LYS A 411 34.19 -24.15 -2.53
C LYS A 411 35.08 -22.90 -2.45
N ASN A 412 35.90 -22.63 -3.46
CA ASN A 412 36.82 -21.50 -3.51
C ASN A 412 36.23 -20.23 -4.17
N GLY A 413 34.99 -20.29 -4.69
CA GLY A 413 34.32 -19.16 -5.35
C GLY A 413 33.27 -18.43 -4.49
N ILE A 414 33.02 -18.91 -3.27
CA ILE A 414 32.09 -18.29 -2.32
C ILE A 414 32.84 -17.16 -1.59
N PRO A 415 32.35 -15.91 -1.58
CA PRO A 415 32.98 -14.83 -0.84
C PRO A 415 33.06 -15.20 0.66
N LYS A 416 34.27 -15.38 1.19
CA LYS A 416 34.50 -15.52 2.63
C LYS A 416 34.23 -14.17 3.30
N GLY A 417 33.10 -14.02 3.98
CA GLY A 417 32.74 -12.79 4.68
C GLY A 417 31.47 -12.81 5.52
N CYS A 418 30.95 -13.99 5.89
CA CYS A 418 29.73 -14.12 6.71
C CYS A 418 30.03 -14.47 8.19
N GLY A 419 31.06 -13.85 8.77
CA GLY A 419 31.31 -13.89 10.21
C GLY A 419 31.18 -12.49 10.79
N PHE A 420 30.03 -12.16 11.37
CA PHE A 420 29.88 -10.96 12.19
C PHE A 420 29.85 -11.38 13.66
N GLU A 421 31.00 -11.32 14.33
CA GLU A 421 31.06 -11.23 15.78
C GLU A 421 30.68 -9.80 16.21
N PHE A 422 29.76 -9.70 17.17
CA PHE A 422 29.26 -8.43 17.73
C PHE A 422 30.24 -7.86 18.77
N PRO A 423 30.66 -6.60 18.63
CA PRO A 423 30.48 -5.64 19.74
C PRO A 423 30.33 -4.19 19.25
N ILE A 424 29.11 -3.70 18.95
CA ILE A 424 28.88 -2.26 18.63
C ILE A 424 27.64 -1.69 19.35
N VAL A 425 27.23 -2.28 20.48
CA VAL A 425 26.19 -1.68 21.33
C VAL A 425 26.79 -0.65 22.32
N SER A 426 28.10 -0.73 22.64
CA SER A 426 28.70 0.21 23.61
C SER A 426 29.06 1.58 23.03
N LEU A 427 29.41 1.68 21.74
CA LEU A 427 29.91 2.93 21.16
C LEU A 427 28.81 3.99 21.01
N SER A 428 27.61 3.60 20.57
CA SER A 428 26.47 4.50 20.40
C SER A 428 25.93 5.00 21.75
N PHE A 429 25.96 4.16 22.78
CA PHE A 429 25.55 4.54 24.14
C PHE A 429 26.56 5.51 24.77
N THR A 430 27.85 5.30 24.53
CA THR A 430 28.93 6.17 25.02
C THR A 430 28.87 7.55 24.37
N VAL A 431 28.60 7.63 23.06
CA VAL A 431 28.44 8.92 22.36
C VAL A 431 27.19 9.68 22.83
N CYS A 432 26.07 8.99 23.11
CA CYS A 432 24.89 9.61 23.71
C CYS A 432 25.14 10.13 25.13
N LEU A 433 25.88 9.40 25.97
CA LEU A 433 26.21 9.82 27.34
C LEU A 433 27.21 11.00 27.35
N ILE A 434 28.17 11.02 26.42
CA ILE A 434 29.09 12.17 26.25
C ILE A 434 28.32 13.40 25.76
N GLY A 435 27.36 13.23 24.84
CA GLY A 435 26.48 14.31 24.38
C GLY A 435 25.58 14.87 25.48
N LEU A 436 25.01 13.99 26.33
CA LEU A 436 24.20 14.41 27.48
C LEU A 436 25.03 15.13 28.54
N ALA A 437 26.24 14.63 28.83
CA ALA A 437 27.16 15.22 29.80
C ALA A 437 27.77 16.56 29.33
N TRP A 438 27.91 16.74 28.01
CA TRP A 438 28.30 18.03 27.42
C TRP A 438 27.14 19.04 27.47
N TRP A 439 25.90 18.58 27.28
CA TRP A 439 24.71 19.41 27.35
C TRP A 439 24.38 19.88 28.78
N THR A 440 24.53 19.02 29.80
CA THR A 440 24.30 19.42 31.20
C THR A 440 25.34 20.39 31.74
N ARG A 441 26.59 20.37 31.25
CA ARG A 441 27.62 21.34 31.65
C ARG A 441 27.47 22.75 31.05
N GLN A 442 26.55 22.94 30.10
CA GLN A 442 26.28 24.24 29.49
C GLN A 442 25.13 24.99 30.19
N TYR A 443 24.48 24.36 31.18
CA TYR A 443 23.29 24.88 31.86
C TYR A 443 23.33 24.81 33.41
N ASP A 444 24.50 24.54 33.98
CA ASP A 444 24.93 24.98 35.32
C ASP A 444 25.94 26.13 35.16
#